data_AF-A0A924U060-F1
#
_entry.id   AF-A0A924U060-F1
#
_cell.length_a   1.000
_cell.length_b   1.000
_cell.length_c   1.000
_cell.angle_alpha   90.00
_cell.angle_beta   90.00
_cell.angle_gamma   90.00
#
_symmetry.space_group_name_H-M   'P 1'
#
loop_
_entity.id
_entity.type
_entity.pdbx_description
1 polymer ?
#
loop_
_entity_poly.entity_id
_entity_poly.type
_entity_poly.pdbx_seq_one_letter_code
_entity_poly.pdbx_strand_id
1 'polypeptide(L)' 'YLVSGDYDYYIRIAVRDTRDYERLLREKLYKIPGIRHSKSHFVLRVLKETSEPLE' A
#
# COMPACT_ATOMS: atom_id res chain seq x y z
N TYR A 1 -5.88 -7.36 4.05
CA TYR A 1 -5.49 -8.77 3.96
C TYR A 1 -4.40 -9.02 4.97
N LEU A 2 -4.61 -9.97 5.88
CA LEU A 2 -3.59 -10.44 6.82
C LEU A 2 -2.89 -11.60 6.11
N VAL A 3 -1.69 -11.34 5.60
CA VAL A 3 -0.97 -12.27 4.72
C VAL A 3 0.14 -12.91 5.55
N SER A 4 0.25 -14.24 5.56
CA SER A 4 1.42 -14.89 6.13
C SER A 4 2.62 -14.68 5.19
N GLY A 5 3.37 -13.60 5.40
CA GLY A 5 4.56 -13.20 4.62
C GLY A 5 5.27 -12.00 5.26
N ASP A 6 6.29 -11.43 4.60
CA ASP A 6 7.09 -10.27 5.08
C ASP A 6 6.28 -9.04 5.55
N TYR A 7 4.98 -8.98 5.24
CA TYR A 7 4.10 -7.86 5.57
C TYR A 7 2.80 -8.35 6.20
N ASP A 8 2.48 -7.82 7.38
CA ASP A 8 1.22 -8.13 8.08
C ASP A 8 -0.01 -7.57 7.34
N TYR A 9 0.16 -6.51 6.53
CA TYR A 9 -0.93 -5.84 5.81
C TYR A 9 -0.50 -5.38 4.42
N TYR A 10 -1.37 -5.59 3.43
CA TYR A 10 -1.27 -5.01 2.09
C TYR A 10 -2.43 -4.04 1.85
N ILE A 11 -2.09 -2.82 1.41
CA ILE A 11 -3.04 -1.76 1.07
C ILE A 11 -2.76 -1.22 -0.33
N ARG A 12 -3.82 -0.97 -1.11
CA ARG A 12 -3.77 -0.26 -2.39
C ARG A 12 -4.33 1.14 -2.19
N ILE A 13 -3.57 2.17 -2.55
CA ILE A 13 -3.98 3.57 -2.44
C ILE A 13 -3.77 4.26 -3.79
N ALA A 14 -4.73 5.10 -4.17
CA ALA A 14 -4.61 5.99 -5.32
C ALA A 14 -4.14 7.37 -4.82
N VAL A 15 -3.03 7.84 -5.38
CA VAL A 15 -2.40 9.13 -5.03
C VAL A 15 -2.21 9.94 -6.30
N ARG A 16 -2.36 11.26 -6.20
CA ARG A 16 -2.22 12.16 -7.37
C ARG A 16 -0.78 12.30 -7.83
N ASP A 17 0.16 12.32 -6.89
CA ASP A 17 1.59 12.45 -7.13
C ASP A 17 2.40 11.89 -5.95
N THR A 18 3.73 11.90 -6.09
CA THR A 18 4.66 11.41 -5.06
C THR A 18 4.66 12.24 -3.78
N ARG A 19 4.36 13.54 -3.85
CA ARG A 19 4.30 14.43 -2.67
C ARG A 19 3.07 14.13 -1.83
N ASP A 20 1.93 13.87 -2.48
CA ASP A 20 0.68 13.47 -1.84
C ASP A 20 0.84 12.09 -1.17
N TYR A 21 1.60 11.18 -1.80
CA TYR A 21 2.01 9.92 -1.19
C TYR A 21 2.87 10.11 0.07
N GLU A 22 3.92 10.94 0.01
CA GLU A 22 4.77 11.20 1.19
C GLU A 22 3.99 11.83 2.34
N ARG A 23 3.07 12.75 2.02
CA ARG A 23 2.19 13.38 3.00
C ARG A 23 1.29 12.34 3.68
N LEU A 24 0.66 11.47 2.89
CA LEU A 24 -0.16 10.38 3.41
C LEU A 24 0.65 9.43 4.30
N LEU A 25 1.88 9.10 3.90
CA LEU A 25 2.75 8.22 4.66
C LEU A 25 3.11 8.83 6.03
N ARG A 26 3.55 10.10 6.06
CA ARG A 26 3.93 10.80 7.31
C ARG A 26 2.75 11.12 8.20
N GLU A 27 1.65 11.58 7.63
CA GLU A 27 0.52 12.10 8.42
C GLU A 27 -0.43 11.00 8.88
N LYS A 28 -0.51 9.89 8.16
CA LYS A 28 -1.43 8.78 8.45
C LYS A 28 -0.67 7.54 8.88
N LEU A 29 0.12 6.92 7.98
CA LEU A 29 0.74 5.62 8.27
C LEU A 29 1.71 5.67 9.45
N TYR A 30 2.66 6.61 9.46
CA TYR A 30 3.66 6.68 10.55
C TYR A 30 3.09 7.10 11.91
N LYS A 31 1.85 7.61 11.95
CA LYS A 31 1.16 7.89 13.21
C LYS A 31 0.46 6.67 13.79
N ILE A 32 0.35 5.57 13.04
CA ILE A 32 -0.29 4.35 13.54
C ILE A 32 0.71 3.61 14.44
N PRO A 33 0.45 3.53 15.76
CA PRO A 33 1.33 2.79 16.65
C PRO A 33 1.32 1.30 16.26
N GLY A 34 2.52 0.75 16.02
CA GLY A 34 2.70 -0.65 15.60
C GLY A 34 3.19 -0.83 14.17
N ILE A 35 3.16 0.21 13.32
CA ILE A 35 3.79 0.14 11.99
C ILE A 35 5.31 0.31 12.15
N ARG A 36 6.05 -0.79 12.04
CA ARG A 36 7.52 -0.82 12.16
C ARG A 36 8.25 -0.60 10.86
N HIS A 37 7.70 -1.10 9.75
CA HIS A 37 8.30 -1.01 8.43
C HIS A 37 7.23 -0.81 7.37
N SER A 38 7.44 0.12 6.44
CA SER A 38 6.55 0.34 5.29
C SER A 38 7.36 0.20 4.01
N LYS A 39 6.95 -0.73 3.14
CA LYS A 39 7.52 -0.87 1.79
C LYS A 39 6.45 -0.53 0.77
N SER A 40 6.76 0.43 -0.11
CA SER A 40 5.81 0.92 -1.11
C SER A 40 6.21 0.48 -2.50
N HIS A 41 5.21 0.06 -3.27
CA HIS A 41 5.36 -0.35 -4.66
C HIS A 41 4.52 0.57 -5.54
N PHE A 42 5.12 1.16 -6.56
CA PHE A 42 4.43 1.98 -7.53
C PHE A 42 4.04 1.13 -8.73
N VAL A 43 2.75 1.17 -9.09
CA VAL A 43 2.25 0.48 -10.28
C VAL A 43 2.66 1.28 -11.51
N LEU A 44 3.59 0.74 -12.31
CA LEU A 44 4.07 1.39 -13.53
C LEU A 44 3.10 1.16 -14.70
N ARG A 45 2.49 -0.01 -14.75
CA ARG A 45 1.47 -0.40 -15.75
C ARG A 45 0.64 -1.55 -15.18
N VAL A 46 -0.67 -1.50 -15.38
CA VAL A 46 -1.57 -2.61 -15.07
C VAL A 46 -1.71 -3.48 -16.31
N LEU A 47 -1.27 -4.75 -16.22
CA LEU A 47 -1.39 -5.70 -17.33
C LEU A 47 -2.73 -6.45 -17.34
N LYS A 48 -3.32 -6.64 -16.16
CA LYS A 48 -4.61 -7.30 -15.97
C LYS A 48 -5.24 -6.74 -14.69
N GLU A 49 -6.45 -6.20 -14.81
CA GLU A 49 -7.28 -5.79 -13.67
C GLU A 49 -8.54 -6.62 -13.69
N THR A 50 -8.68 -7.52 -12.72
CA THR A 50 -9.88 -8.35 -12.54
C THR A 50 -10.41 -8.09 -11.15
N SER A 51 -11.72 -7.90 -11.04
CA SER A 51 -12.43 -7.79 -9.77
C SER A 51 -12.78 -9.16 -9.17
N GLU A 52 -12.48 -10.25 -9.88
CA GLU A 52 -12.74 -11.61 -9.42
C GLU A 52 -11.61 -12.08 -8.47
N PRO A 53 -11.95 -12.70 -7.33
CA PRO A 53 -10.94 -13.33 -6.47
C PRO A 53 -10.21 -14.40 -7.27
N LEU A 54 -8.88 -14.44 -7.17
CA LEU A 54 -8.10 -15.59 -7.63
C LEU A 54 -8.49 -16.78 -6.75
N GLU A 55 -9.23 -17.74 -7.32
CA GLU A 55 -9.38 -19.09 -6.74
C GLU A 55 -8.07 -19.87 -6.77
#